data_AF-A0A2S4RVI0-F1
#
_entry.id   AF-A0A2S4RVI0-F1
#
_cell.length_a   1.000
_cell.length_b   1.000
_cell.length_c   1.000
_cell.angle_alpha   90.00
_cell.angle_beta   90.00
_cell.angle_gamma   90.00
#
_symmetry.space_group_name_H-M   'P 1'
#
loop_
_entity.id
_entity.type
_entity.pdbx_description
1 polymer ?
#
loop_
_entity_poly.entity_id
_entity_poly.type
_entity_poly.pdbx_seq_one_letter_code
_entity_poly.pdbx_strand_id
1 'polypeptide(L)'
;MTTIIPDYLTPAFQQLDAARAAHLENARQMDDTTTAIARTAEQKAELEKESGSEASGWRAAFRAGGAMLTDELKQQHLARVASRELAQECDRLAEVLAYDSDRLKASCDISARKYRQAHHNVLSEYAGKELDKALRETCGALVRAMKLKMLALGNPLANTVGIQGYVEPDKAVMQEVKTWLERAVKDCHIRLADEPVLFKAGLSAETLAHMNYGVAVTNGQRQTYFNKLREREADLKARGLLE
;
A
#
# COMPACT_ATOMS: atom_id res chain seq x y z
N MET A 1 23.17 1.14 -25.56
CA MET A 1 21.87 1.07 -26.25
C MET A 1 20.85 1.67 -25.31
N THR A 2 20.15 2.73 -25.73
CA THR A 2 19.05 3.30 -24.94
C THR A 2 17.94 2.26 -24.92
N THR A 3 17.74 1.60 -23.79
CA THR A 3 16.71 0.58 -23.61
C THR A 3 15.36 1.27 -23.52
N ILE A 4 14.68 1.36 -24.67
CA ILE A 4 13.41 2.07 -24.82
C ILE A 4 12.29 1.19 -24.24
N ILE A 5 11.51 1.77 -23.33
CA ILE A 5 10.29 1.16 -22.83
C ILE A 5 9.28 1.09 -23.99
N PRO A 6 8.67 -0.06 -24.27
CA PRO A 6 7.68 -0.15 -25.34
C PRO A 6 6.52 0.84 -25.15
N ASP A 7 6.14 1.54 -26.22
CA ASP A 7 5.11 2.59 -26.19
C ASP A 7 3.78 2.11 -25.60
N TYR A 8 3.42 0.84 -25.84
CA TYR A 8 2.19 0.24 -25.33
C TYR A 8 2.13 0.17 -23.80
N LEU A 9 3.27 0.20 -23.10
CA LEU A 9 3.33 0.22 -21.63
C LEU A 9 3.27 1.63 -21.05
N THR A 10 3.29 2.68 -21.87
CA THR A 10 3.25 4.07 -21.39
C THR A 10 2.08 4.33 -20.44
N PRO A 11 0.84 3.90 -20.75
CA PRO A 11 -0.29 4.11 -19.82
C PRO A 11 -0.11 3.36 -18.49
N ALA A 12 0.42 2.14 -18.53
CA ALA A 12 0.63 1.33 -17.32
C ALA A 12 1.70 1.96 -16.40
N PHE A 13 2.80 2.47 -16.98
CA PHE A 13 3.81 3.21 -16.22
C PHE A 13 3.27 4.52 -15.63
N GLN A 14 2.47 5.28 -16.38
CA GLN A 14 1.83 6.49 -15.86
C GLN A 14 0.93 6.19 -14.65
N GLN A 15 0.17 5.08 -14.71
CA GLN A 15 -0.64 4.63 -13.58
C GLN A 15 0.20 4.20 -12.38
N LEU A 16 1.32 3.51 -12.61
CA LEU A 16 2.26 3.12 -11.56
C LEU A 16 2.85 4.34 -10.86
N ASP A 17 3.32 5.32 -11.63
CA ASP A 17 3.91 6.56 -11.10
C ASP A 17 2.87 7.38 -10.33
N ALA A 18 1.64 7.50 -10.85
CA ALA A 18 0.54 8.18 -10.17
C ALA A 18 0.14 7.48 -8.87
N ALA A 19 0.06 6.14 -8.87
CA ALA A 19 -0.26 5.37 -7.68
C ALA A 19 0.85 5.47 -6.62
N ARG A 20 2.12 5.48 -7.04
CA ARG A 20 3.28 5.72 -6.16
C ARG A 20 3.21 7.11 -5.53
N ALA A 21 3.03 8.15 -6.33
CA ALA A 21 2.94 9.54 -5.85
C ALA A 21 1.79 9.71 -4.85
N ALA A 22 0.61 9.17 -5.16
CA ALA A 22 -0.54 9.22 -4.24
C ALA A 22 -0.27 8.48 -2.93
N HIS A 23 0.45 7.35 -2.96
CA HIS A 23 0.80 6.64 -1.74
C HIS A 23 1.83 7.41 -0.90
N LEU A 24 2.85 7.99 -1.54
CA LEU A 24 3.87 8.79 -0.85
C LEU A 24 3.26 10.04 -0.19
N GLU A 25 2.27 10.67 -0.80
CA GLU A 25 1.57 11.80 -0.16
C GLU A 25 0.77 11.35 1.07
N ASN A 26 0.06 10.21 1.01
CA ASN A 26 -0.62 9.67 2.19
C ASN A 26 0.37 9.31 3.30
N ALA A 27 1.51 8.72 2.95
CA ALA A 27 2.59 8.40 3.87
C ALA A 27 3.15 9.66 4.56
N ARG A 28 3.39 10.72 3.78
CA ARG A 28 3.84 12.02 4.30
C ARG A 28 2.83 12.61 5.27
N GLN A 29 1.53 12.59 4.93
CA GLN A 29 0.48 13.07 5.83
C GLN A 29 0.40 12.25 7.12
N MET A 30 0.64 10.94 7.06
CA MET A 30 0.68 10.10 8.26
C MET A 30 1.86 10.46 9.18
N ASP A 31 3.03 10.76 8.62
CA ASP A 31 4.20 11.23 9.40
C ASP A 31 3.95 12.61 10.02
N ASP A 32 3.33 13.53 9.27
CA ASP A 32 2.93 14.84 9.76
C ASP A 32 1.93 14.73 10.93
N THR A 33 0.89 13.90 10.78
CA THR A 33 -0.09 13.65 11.84
C THR A 33 0.55 13.01 13.07
N THR A 34 1.47 12.06 12.87
CA THR A 34 2.22 11.43 13.98
C THR A 34 3.05 12.47 14.74
N THR A 35 3.72 13.37 14.02
CA THR A 35 4.47 14.48 14.59
C THR A 35 3.57 15.47 15.33
N ALA A 36 2.40 15.80 14.76
CA ALA A 36 1.42 16.67 15.38
C ALA A 36 0.90 16.08 16.71
N ILE A 37 0.57 14.78 16.74
CA ILE A 37 0.15 14.09 17.96
C ILE A 37 1.22 14.21 19.06
N ALA A 38 2.49 13.96 18.72
CA ALA A 38 3.59 14.07 19.67
C ALA A 38 3.72 15.51 20.22
N ARG A 39 3.68 16.52 19.35
CA ARG A 39 3.74 17.93 19.75
C ARG A 39 2.56 18.34 20.62
N THR A 40 1.34 17.89 20.30
CA THR A 40 0.14 18.16 21.12
C THR A 40 0.29 17.56 22.51
N ALA A 41 0.85 16.35 22.62
CA ALA A 41 1.11 15.71 23.92
C ALA A 41 2.18 16.47 24.73
N GLU A 42 3.27 16.90 24.09
CA GLU A 42 4.32 17.71 24.73
C GLU A 42 3.77 19.06 25.22
N GLN A 43 3.02 19.76 24.37
CA GLN A 43 2.41 21.04 24.72
C GLN A 43 1.46 20.92 25.90
N LYS A 44 0.63 19.87 25.91
CA LYS A 44 -0.25 19.58 27.04
C LYS A 44 0.55 19.39 28.34
N ALA A 45 1.62 18.60 28.29
CA ALA A 45 2.43 18.30 29.47
C ALA A 45 3.07 19.57 30.06
N GLU A 46 3.54 20.50 29.23
CA GLU A 46 4.09 21.77 29.73
C GLU A 46 3.00 22.66 30.36
N LEU A 47 1.84 22.78 29.71
CA LEU A 47 0.69 23.53 30.27
C LEU A 47 0.23 22.97 31.63
N GLU A 48 0.19 21.64 31.77
CA GLU A 48 -0.18 20.98 33.02
C GLU A 48 0.86 21.23 34.13
N LYS A 49 2.15 21.16 33.79
CA LYS A 49 3.27 21.43 34.71
C LYS A 49 3.27 22.87 35.21
N GLU A 50 3.08 23.85 34.33
CA GLU A 50 2.92 25.26 34.69
C GLU A 50 1.72 25.45 35.63
N SER A 51 0.57 24.86 35.29
CA SER A 51 -0.65 24.99 36.11
C SER A 51 -0.55 24.33 37.49
N GLY A 52 0.18 23.21 37.59
CA GLY A 52 0.32 22.40 38.80
C GLY A 52 1.29 22.98 39.82
N SER A 53 2.43 23.50 39.34
CA SER A 53 3.46 24.17 40.17
C SER A 53 2.88 25.35 40.94
N GLU A 54 2.03 26.15 40.30
CA GLU A 54 1.49 27.37 40.91
C GLU A 54 0.25 27.14 41.78
N ALA A 55 -0.44 26.00 41.65
CA ALA A 55 -1.74 25.79 42.29
C ALA A 55 -1.67 25.70 43.82
N SER A 56 -0.61 25.09 44.37
CA SER A 56 -0.43 24.91 45.82
C SER A 56 0.01 26.21 46.48
N GLY A 57 0.97 26.93 45.88
CA GLY A 57 1.46 28.23 46.34
C GLY A 57 0.36 29.30 46.31
N TRP A 58 -0.43 29.35 45.24
CA TRP A 58 -1.53 30.29 45.12
C TRP A 58 -2.60 30.10 46.21
N ARG A 59 -3.02 28.85 46.46
CA ARG A 59 -4.04 28.55 47.50
C ARG A 59 -3.53 28.90 48.90
N ALA A 60 -2.24 28.70 49.16
CA ALA A 60 -1.62 29.07 50.43
C ALA A 60 -1.60 30.60 50.61
N ALA A 61 -1.18 31.35 49.59
CA ALA A 61 -1.15 32.81 49.61
C ALA A 61 -2.56 33.43 49.76
N PHE A 62 -3.54 32.91 49.02
CA PHE A 62 -4.94 33.34 49.13
C PHE A 62 -5.52 33.11 50.55
N ARG A 63 -5.20 31.97 51.17
CA ARG A 63 -5.61 31.68 52.56
C ARG A 63 -4.91 32.60 53.56
N ALA A 64 -3.60 32.81 53.40
CA ALA A 64 -2.81 33.67 54.28
C ALA A 64 -3.28 35.13 54.22
N GLY A 65 -3.70 35.60 53.04
CA GLY A 65 -4.27 36.94 52.83
C GLY A 65 -5.73 37.10 53.28
N GLY A 66 -6.34 36.11 53.95
CA GLY A 66 -7.71 36.21 54.45
C GLY A 66 -8.76 36.39 53.34
N ALA A 67 -8.55 35.76 52.18
CA ALA A 67 -9.38 35.90 50.97
C ALA A 67 -9.32 37.28 50.27
N MET A 68 -8.38 38.15 50.63
CA MET A 68 -8.12 39.36 49.85
C MET A 68 -7.46 39.00 48.51
N LEU A 69 -8.11 39.42 47.41
CA LEU A 69 -7.64 39.20 46.03
C LEU A 69 -6.79 40.41 45.59
N THR A 70 -5.47 40.30 45.74
CA THR A 70 -4.54 41.28 45.13
C THR A 70 -4.51 41.12 43.62
N ASP A 71 -4.00 42.13 42.91
CA ASP A 71 -3.88 42.08 41.45
C ASP A 71 -2.96 40.93 41.01
N GLU A 72 -1.89 40.65 41.75
CA GLU A 72 -0.97 39.53 41.49
C GLU A 72 -1.68 38.19 41.65
N LEU A 73 -2.43 37.99 42.75
CA LEU A 73 -3.20 36.76 42.96
C LEU A 73 -4.27 36.59 41.88
N LYS A 74 -4.89 37.67 41.42
CA LYS A 74 -5.88 37.62 40.33
C LYS A 74 -5.23 37.22 39.00
N GLN A 75 -4.08 37.81 38.67
CA GLN A 75 -3.32 37.49 37.46
C GLN A 75 -2.86 36.02 37.45
N GLN A 76 -2.27 35.54 38.56
CA GLN A 76 -1.86 34.14 38.70
C GLN A 76 -3.04 33.18 38.54
N HIS A 77 -4.21 33.52 39.11
CA HIS A 77 -5.41 32.70 38.96
C HIS A 77 -5.86 32.63 37.51
N LEU A 78 -5.91 33.77 36.82
CA LEU A 78 -6.31 33.85 35.41
C LEU A 78 -5.35 33.06 34.52
N ALA A 79 -4.04 33.21 34.71
CA ALA A 79 -3.02 32.46 33.97
C ALA A 79 -3.21 30.94 34.15
N ARG A 80 -3.40 30.48 35.39
CA ARG A 80 -3.64 29.05 35.67
C ARG A 80 -4.92 28.53 35.03
N VAL A 81 -6.00 29.30 35.07
CA VAL A 81 -7.26 28.92 34.40
C VAL A 81 -7.02 28.83 32.89
N ALA A 82 -6.36 29.81 32.29
CA ALA A 82 -6.01 29.79 30.87
C ALA A 82 -5.17 28.56 30.51
N SER A 83 -4.11 28.24 31.26
CA SER A 83 -3.29 27.03 31.01
C SER A 83 -4.11 25.74 31.09
N ARG A 84 -5.05 25.65 32.04
CA ARG A 84 -5.94 24.48 32.15
C ARG A 84 -6.90 24.37 30.96
N GLU A 85 -7.51 25.47 30.54
CA GLU A 85 -8.40 25.45 29.38
C GLU A 85 -7.61 25.13 28.09
N LEU A 86 -6.40 25.66 27.91
CA LEU A 86 -5.51 25.30 26.79
C LEU A 86 -5.10 23.82 26.81
N ALA A 87 -4.87 23.23 27.98
CA ALA A 87 -4.58 21.80 28.10
C ALA A 87 -5.79 20.95 27.65
N GLN A 88 -7.02 21.40 27.93
CA GLN A 88 -8.23 20.74 27.42
C GLN A 88 -8.38 20.89 25.90
N GLU A 89 -7.98 22.03 25.32
CA GLU A 89 -7.95 22.15 23.85
C GLU A 89 -6.91 21.20 23.23
N CYS A 90 -5.78 20.94 23.91
CA CYS A 90 -4.83 19.93 23.46
C CYS A 90 -5.44 18.52 23.49
N ASP A 91 -6.25 18.19 24.50
CA ASP A 91 -6.99 16.91 24.54
C ASP A 91 -7.96 16.77 23.38
N ARG A 92 -8.74 17.81 23.10
CA ARG A 92 -9.67 17.84 21.96
C ARG A 92 -8.95 17.69 20.62
N LEU A 93 -7.83 18.39 20.44
CA LEU A 93 -7.00 18.26 19.24
C LEU A 93 -6.41 16.85 19.12
N ALA A 94 -5.98 16.23 20.22
CA ALA A 94 -5.47 14.86 20.21
C ALA A 94 -6.54 13.85 19.76
N GLU A 95 -7.82 14.05 20.15
CA GLU A 95 -8.93 13.21 19.67
C GLU A 95 -9.12 13.29 18.15
N VAL A 96 -9.06 14.51 17.61
CA VAL A 96 -9.17 14.80 16.17
C VAL A 96 -7.99 14.20 15.41
N LEU A 97 -6.77 14.44 15.87
CA LEU A 97 -5.56 13.89 15.25
C LEU A 97 -5.54 12.35 15.29
N ALA A 98 -6.05 11.73 16.35
CA ALA A 98 -6.19 10.29 16.42
C ALA A 98 -7.22 9.76 15.41
N TYR A 99 -8.31 10.49 15.16
CA TYR A 99 -9.25 10.17 14.10
C TYR A 99 -8.61 10.32 12.71
N ASP A 100 -7.88 11.41 12.48
CA ASP A 100 -7.16 11.63 11.23
C ASP A 100 -6.11 10.54 10.96
N SER A 101 -5.39 10.12 12.00
CA SER A 101 -4.44 9.01 11.92
C SER A 101 -5.13 7.73 11.47
N ASP A 102 -6.28 7.37 12.05
CA ASP A 102 -7.03 6.19 11.64
C ASP A 102 -7.54 6.31 10.19
N ARG A 103 -8.10 7.47 9.81
CA ARG A 103 -8.50 7.73 8.43
C ARG A 103 -7.32 7.60 7.45
N LEU A 104 -6.15 8.11 7.81
CA LEU A 104 -4.93 8.03 7.00
C LEU A 104 -4.39 6.60 6.88
N LYS A 105 -4.48 5.77 7.94
CA LYS A 105 -4.14 4.34 7.84
C LYS A 105 -4.99 3.63 6.77
N ALA A 106 -6.30 3.91 6.73
CA ALA A 106 -7.17 3.40 5.67
C ALA A 106 -6.75 3.89 4.28
N SER A 107 -6.46 5.18 4.15
CA SER A 107 -6.00 5.79 2.90
C SER A 107 -4.68 5.18 2.42
N CYS A 108 -3.74 4.93 3.32
CA CYS A 108 -2.47 4.25 3.04
C CYS A 108 -2.68 2.81 2.58
N ASP A 109 -3.55 2.03 3.24
CA ASP A 109 -3.88 0.66 2.84
C ASP A 109 -4.56 0.60 1.45
N ILE A 110 -5.38 1.61 1.11
CA ILE A 110 -6.02 1.70 -0.21
C ILE A 110 -4.99 2.07 -1.27
N SER A 111 -4.18 3.11 -1.06
CA SER A 111 -3.17 3.53 -2.03
C SER A 111 -2.06 2.49 -2.20
N ALA A 112 -1.68 1.78 -1.14
CA ALA A 112 -0.74 0.66 -1.19
C ALA A 112 -1.26 -0.47 -2.09
N ARG A 113 -2.56 -0.81 -2.00
CA ARG A 113 -3.18 -1.81 -2.89
C ARG A 113 -3.21 -1.33 -4.34
N LYS A 114 -3.57 -0.07 -4.58
CA LYS A 114 -3.55 0.50 -5.94
C LYS A 114 -2.14 0.47 -6.54
N TYR A 115 -1.12 0.81 -5.75
CA TYR A 115 0.28 0.75 -6.17
C TYR A 115 0.73 -0.68 -6.51
N ARG A 116 0.44 -1.67 -5.64
CA ARG A 116 0.73 -3.09 -5.94
C ARG A 116 0.01 -3.57 -7.20
N GLN A 117 -1.25 -3.17 -7.39
CA GLN A 117 -2.02 -3.53 -8.58
C GLN A 117 -1.44 -2.90 -9.86
N ALA A 118 -1.05 -1.63 -9.81
CA ALA A 118 -0.44 -0.94 -10.95
C ALA A 118 0.92 -1.55 -11.31
N HIS A 119 1.72 -1.92 -10.30
CA HIS A 119 2.99 -2.63 -10.50
C HIS A 119 2.77 -3.99 -11.17
N HIS A 120 1.83 -4.78 -10.64
CA HIS A 120 1.46 -6.06 -11.24
C HIS A 120 0.94 -5.87 -12.68
N ASN A 121 0.18 -4.81 -12.97
CA ASN A 121 -0.32 -4.56 -14.31
C ASN A 121 0.82 -4.33 -15.32
N VAL A 122 1.82 -3.52 -14.98
CA VAL A 122 3.01 -3.33 -15.82
C VAL A 122 3.70 -4.66 -16.14
N LEU A 123 3.90 -5.50 -15.12
CA LEU A 123 4.55 -6.80 -15.30
C LEU A 123 3.72 -7.76 -16.14
N SER A 124 2.43 -7.85 -15.88
CA SER A 124 1.51 -8.77 -16.56
C SER A 124 1.30 -8.37 -18.03
N GLU A 125 1.16 -7.07 -18.32
CA GLU A 125 1.06 -6.59 -19.70
C GLU A 125 2.35 -6.86 -20.48
N TYR A 126 3.50 -6.57 -19.88
CA TYR A 126 4.80 -6.80 -20.50
C TYR A 126 5.03 -8.29 -20.78
N ALA A 127 4.93 -9.13 -19.75
CA ALA A 127 5.17 -10.57 -19.88
C ALA A 127 4.16 -11.23 -20.86
N GLY A 128 2.90 -10.80 -20.81
CA GLY A 128 1.86 -11.29 -21.73
C GLY A 128 2.15 -10.92 -23.18
N LYS A 129 2.59 -9.69 -23.44
CA LYS A 129 2.94 -9.22 -24.79
C LYS A 129 4.20 -9.88 -25.33
N GLU A 130 5.25 -10.03 -24.53
CA GLU A 130 6.47 -10.70 -24.97
C GLU A 130 6.22 -12.18 -25.28
N LEU A 131 5.41 -12.88 -24.47
CA LEU A 131 5.03 -14.26 -24.75
C LEU A 131 4.19 -14.38 -26.03
N ASP A 132 3.14 -13.57 -26.18
CA ASP A 132 2.29 -13.59 -27.37
C ASP A 132 3.11 -13.30 -28.64
N LYS A 133 4.03 -12.33 -28.58
CA LYS A 133 4.95 -12.01 -29.67
C LYS A 133 5.85 -13.21 -30.01
N ALA A 134 6.50 -13.82 -29.03
CA ALA A 134 7.36 -14.98 -29.25
C ALA A 134 6.60 -16.14 -29.91
N LEU A 135 5.39 -16.43 -29.43
CA LEU A 135 4.53 -17.48 -29.97
C LEU A 135 4.13 -17.22 -31.42
N ARG A 136 3.74 -15.99 -31.75
CA ARG A 136 3.26 -15.63 -33.10
C ARG A 136 4.38 -15.52 -34.11
N GLU A 137 5.50 -14.90 -33.73
CA GLU A 137 6.56 -14.54 -34.67
C GLU A 137 7.63 -15.62 -34.80
N THR A 138 7.90 -16.39 -33.74
CA THR A 138 9.08 -17.28 -33.68
C THR A 138 8.74 -18.77 -33.75
N CYS A 139 7.55 -19.20 -33.33
CA CYS A 139 7.24 -20.64 -33.23
C CYS A 139 6.83 -21.33 -34.54
N GLY A 140 6.77 -20.63 -35.68
CA GLY A 140 6.29 -21.19 -36.95
C GLY A 140 7.03 -22.47 -37.40
N ALA A 141 8.35 -22.51 -37.24
CA ALA A 141 9.16 -23.68 -37.60
C ALA A 141 8.84 -24.90 -36.71
N LEU A 142 8.66 -24.68 -35.40
CA LEU A 142 8.28 -25.72 -34.44
C LEU A 142 6.91 -26.31 -34.78
N VAL A 143 5.90 -25.46 -35.03
CA VAL A 143 4.55 -25.89 -35.40
C VAL A 143 4.57 -26.75 -36.67
N ARG A 144 5.34 -26.34 -37.69
CA ARG A 144 5.53 -27.13 -38.92
C ARG A 144 6.15 -28.50 -38.62
N ALA A 145 7.21 -28.55 -37.80
CA ALA A 145 7.89 -29.80 -37.44
C ALA A 145 6.96 -30.74 -36.65
N MET A 146 6.20 -30.20 -35.71
CA MET A 146 5.17 -30.95 -34.97
C MET A 146 4.15 -31.56 -35.93
N LYS A 147 3.61 -30.77 -36.86
CA LYS A 147 2.63 -31.26 -37.84
C LYS A 147 3.19 -32.35 -38.74
N LEU A 148 4.43 -32.21 -39.19
CA LEU A 148 5.11 -33.25 -39.98
C LEU A 148 5.24 -34.56 -39.18
N LYS A 149 5.65 -34.50 -37.92
CA LYS A 149 5.76 -35.68 -37.04
C LYS A 149 4.41 -36.33 -36.77
N MET A 150 3.36 -35.54 -36.53
CA MET A 150 1.99 -36.03 -36.36
C MET A 150 1.50 -36.78 -37.60
N LEU A 151 1.75 -36.23 -38.81
CA LEU A 151 1.38 -36.90 -40.06
C LEU A 151 2.12 -38.22 -40.27
N ALA A 152 3.41 -38.27 -39.90
CA ALA A 152 4.20 -39.50 -39.99
C ALA A 152 3.68 -40.59 -39.03
N LEU A 153 3.36 -40.22 -37.79
CA LEU A 153 2.83 -41.14 -36.78
C LEU A 153 1.38 -41.56 -37.05
N GLY A 154 0.59 -40.70 -37.68
CA GLY A 154 -0.79 -41.00 -38.09
C GLY A 154 -0.88 -41.88 -39.33
N ASN A 155 0.24 -42.20 -39.97
CA ASN A 155 0.27 -43.15 -41.07
C ASN A 155 -0.13 -44.55 -40.57
N PRO A 156 -1.14 -45.22 -41.16
CA PRO A 156 -1.58 -46.56 -40.75
C PRO A 156 -0.45 -47.61 -40.73
N LEU A 157 0.59 -47.42 -41.55
CA LEU A 157 1.77 -48.30 -41.60
C LEU A 157 2.79 -48.01 -40.49
N ALA A 158 2.66 -46.89 -39.76
CA ALA A 158 3.61 -46.47 -38.72
C ALA A 158 3.26 -47.02 -37.32
N ASN A 159 2.05 -47.55 -37.10
CA ASN A 159 1.68 -48.13 -35.81
C ASN A 159 2.25 -49.55 -35.65
N THR A 160 3.40 -49.64 -34.98
CA THR A 160 4.10 -50.91 -34.72
C THR A 160 3.78 -51.54 -33.36
N VAL A 161 3.01 -50.85 -32.51
CA VAL A 161 2.80 -51.21 -31.09
C VAL A 161 1.49 -51.97 -30.85
N GLY A 162 0.69 -52.20 -31.88
CA GLY A 162 -0.65 -52.80 -31.76
C GLY A 162 -1.68 -51.84 -31.12
N ILE A 163 -2.84 -52.37 -30.71
CA ILE A 163 -3.91 -51.56 -30.07
C ILE A 163 -3.54 -51.23 -28.60
N GLN A 164 -2.86 -52.14 -27.91
CA GLN A 164 -2.41 -51.92 -26.53
C GLN A 164 -1.16 -51.04 -26.52
N GLY A 165 -1.29 -49.81 -26.01
CA GLY A 165 -0.19 -48.85 -25.94
C GLY A 165 -0.18 -47.80 -27.06
N TYR A 166 -1.17 -47.83 -27.97
CA TYR A 166 -1.35 -46.76 -28.94
C TYR A 166 -1.70 -45.45 -28.23
N VAL A 167 -0.91 -44.41 -28.50
CA VAL A 167 -1.20 -43.04 -28.13
C VAL A 167 -1.44 -42.27 -29.41
N GLU A 168 -2.52 -41.48 -29.46
CA GLU A 168 -2.80 -40.65 -30.63
C GLU A 168 -1.59 -39.74 -30.96
N PRO A 169 -1.18 -39.64 -32.23
CA PRO A 169 -0.05 -38.84 -32.68
C PRO A 169 -0.01 -37.43 -32.11
N ASP A 170 -1.17 -36.78 -32.05
CA ASP A 170 -1.28 -35.41 -31.54
C ASP A 170 -0.91 -35.34 -30.06
N LYS A 171 -1.40 -36.28 -29.25
CA LYS A 171 -1.09 -36.37 -27.81
C LYS A 171 0.39 -36.68 -27.58
N ALA A 172 0.96 -37.61 -28.35
CA ALA A 172 2.36 -37.98 -28.24
C ALA A 172 3.30 -36.80 -28.54
N VAL A 173 3.07 -36.10 -29.65
CA VAL A 173 3.90 -34.96 -30.07
C VAL A 173 3.73 -33.76 -29.13
N MET A 174 2.49 -33.47 -28.69
CA MET A 174 2.26 -32.40 -27.71
C MET A 174 2.97 -32.67 -26.38
N GLN A 175 2.93 -33.90 -25.88
CA GLN A 175 3.58 -34.27 -24.63
C GLN A 175 5.12 -34.18 -24.73
N GLU A 176 5.69 -34.57 -25.87
CA GLU A 176 7.12 -34.44 -26.14
C GLU A 176 7.56 -32.97 -26.12
N VAL A 177 6.84 -32.09 -26.84
CA VAL A 177 7.13 -30.65 -26.88
C VAL A 177 6.96 -30.01 -25.50
N LYS A 178 5.88 -30.35 -24.78
CA LYS A 178 5.66 -29.89 -23.41
C LYS A 178 6.83 -30.27 -22.50
N THR A 179 7.25 -31.53 -22.53
CA THR A 179 8.35 -32.03 -21.68
C THR A 179 9.66 -31.30 -21.98
N TRP A 180 9.93 -31.02 -23.26
CA TRP A 180 11.10 -30.25 -23.66
C TRP A 180 11.01 -28.78 -23.19
N LEU A 181 9.87 -28.11 -23.42
CA LEU A 181 9.65 -26.73 -23.01
C LEU A 181 9.75 -26.55 -21.49
N GLU A 182 9.16 -27.46 -20.70
CA GLU A 182 9.25 -27.41 -19.24
C GLU A 182 10.69 -27.46 -18.74
N ARG A 183 11.56 -28.25 -19.40
CA ARG A 183 12.99 -28.28 -19.07
C ARG A 183 13.67 -26.98 -19.50
N ALA A 184 13.45 -26.54 -20.74
CA ALA A 184 14.05 -25.32 -21.27
C ALA A 184 13.68 -24.07 -20.44
N VAL A 185 12.43 -23.96 -19.98
CA VAL A 185 11.98 -22.87 -19.11
C VAL A 185 12.65 -22.91 -17.74
N LYS A 186 12.83 -24.10 -17.14
CA LYS A 186 13.53 -24.26 -15.86
C LYS A 186 15.00 -23.87 -15.94
N ASP A 187 15.64 -24.18 -17.06
CA ASP A 187 17.06 -23.89 -17.28
C ASP A 187 17.30 -22.43 -17.73
N CYS A 188 16.23 -21.72 -18.14
CA CYS A 188 16.31 -20.33 -18.59
C CYS A 188 16.52 -19.38 -17.41
N HIS A 189 17.48 -18.46 -17.55
CA HIS A 189 17.76 -17.42 -16.57
C HIS A 189 17.55 -16.04 -17.18
N ILE A 190 16.72 -15.21 -16.52
CA ILE A 190 16.48 -13.83 -16.91
C ILE A 190 17.34 -12.91 -16.03
N ARG A 191 18.21 -12.12 -16.65
CA ARG A 191 18.99 -11.07 -15.98
C ARG A 191 18.24 -9.76 -16.08
N LEU A 192 17.95 -9.13 -14.93
CA LEU A 192 17.18 -7.87 -14.91
C LEU A 192 17.82 -6.73 -15.68
N ALA A 193 19.14 -6.68 -15.72
CA ALA A 193 19.88 -5.65 -16.47
C ALA A 193 19.67 -5.77 -17.99
N ASP A 194 19.31 -6.96 -18.47
CA ASP A 194 19.09 -7.23 -19.89
C ASP A 194 17.61 -6.94 -20.26
N GLU A 195 16.75 -6.63 -19.28
CA GLU A 195 15.31 -6.42 -19.43
C GLU A 195 14.89 -4.99 -19.04
N PRO A 196 14.68 -4.07 -20.01
CA PRO A 196 14.42 -2.64 -19.77
C PRO A 196 13.27 -2.37 -18.80
N VAL A 197 12.18 -3.10 -18.99
CA VAL A 197 10.93 -2.91 -18.25
C VAL A 197 11.10 -3.42 -16.84
N LEU A 198 11.76 -4.57 -16.66
CA LEU A 198 12.02 -5.15 -15.34
C LEU A 198 13.09 -4.37 -14.57
N PHE A 199 14.08 -3.81 -15.26
CA PHE A 199 15.06 -2.90 -14.65
C PHE A 199 14.38 -1.66 -14.07
N LYS A 200 13.41 -1.07 -14.79
CA LYS A 200 12.69 0.12 -14.34
C LYS A 200 11.63 -0.18 -13.28
N ALA A 201 10.82 -1.21 -13.47
CA ALA A 201 9.70 -1.52 -12.58
C ALA A 201 10.10 -2.39 -11.37
N GLY A 202 11.19 -3.15 -11.47
CA GLY A 202 11.54 -4.21 -10.53
C GLY A 202 10.63 -5.44 -10.65
N LEU A 203 11.11 -6.61 -10.22
CA LEU A 203 10.31 -7.85 -10.17
C LEU A 203 9.24 -7.83 -9.07
N SER A 204 9.44 -7.03 -8.04
CA SER A 204 8.52 -6.88 -6.92
C SER A 204 8.31 -5.40 -6.68
N ALA A 205 7.09 -5.04 -6.30
CA ALA A 205 6.80 -3.69 -5.87
C ALA A 205 7.67 -3.37 -4.65
N GLU A 206 8.40 -2.26 -4.71
CA GLU A 206 9.14 -1.74 -3.56
C GLU A 206 8.21 -1.57 -2.37
N THR A 207 8.68 -1.94 -1.17
CA THR A 207 7.91 -1.71 0.05
C THR A 207 8.09 -0.25 0.48
N LEU A 208 7.07 0.56 0.24
CA LEU A 208 7.01 1.95 0.68
C LEU A 208 6.58 2.02 2.16
N ALA A 209 6.88 3.15 2.82
CA ALA A 209 6.44 3.40 4.19
C ALA A 209 4.90 3.30 4.30
N HIS A 210 4.38 2.88 5.45
CA HIS A 210 2.93 2.89 5.73
C HIS A 210 2.08 1.94 4.86
N MET A 211 2.68 0.95 4.20
CA MET A 211 1.96 -0.03 3.35
C MET A 211 1.32 -1.22 4.09
N ASN A 212 1.47 -1.30 5.41
CA ASN A 212 1.29 -2.53 6.20
C ASN A 212 0.37 -2.38 7.43
N TYR A 213 -0.64 -1.53 7.36
CA TYR A 213 -1.58 -1.37 8.48
C TYR A 213 -2.59 -2.51 8.60
N GLY A 214 -2.99 -3.12 7.48
CA GLY A 214 -3.85 -4.31 7.50
C GLY A 214 -5.26 -4.05 8.05
N VAL A 215 -5.72 -2.80 8.02
CA VAL A 215 -7.01 -2.38 8.61
C VAL A 215 -8.20 -2.82 7.78
N ALA A 216 -7.95 -3.29 6.55
CA ALA A 216 -8.99 -3.60 5.57
C ALA A 216 -8.57 -4.74 4.64
N VAL A 217 -7.92 -5.80 5.15
CA VAL A 217 -7.41 -6.92 4.34
C VAL A 217 -8.55 -7.60 3.57
N THR A 218 -9.67 -7.87 4.25
CA THR A 218 -10.89 -8.43 3.63
C THR A 218 -11.97 -7.38 3.41
N ASN A 219 -12.94 -7.67 2.53
CA ASN A 219 -14.10 -6.78 2.32
C ASN A 219 -14.93 -6.57 3.60
N GLY A 220 -15.12 -7.63 4.39
CA GLY A 220 -15.83 -7.55 5.68
C GLY A 220 -15.11 -6.63 6.68
N GLN A 221 -13.81 -6.84 6.89
CA GLN A 221 -13.00 -5.99 7.78
C GLN A 221 -13.01 -4.52 7.33
N ARG A 222 -12.91 -4.29 6.02
CA ARG A 222 -12.98 -2.96 5.43
C ARG A 222 -14.31 -2.28 5.75
N GLN A 223 -15.43 -2.98 5.55
CA GLN A 223 -16.75 -2.44 5.86
C GLN A 223 -16.87 -2.08 7.34
N THR A 224 -16.45 -2.98 8.23
CA THR A 224 -16.48 -2.74 9.68
C THR A 224 -15.62 -1.53 10.06
N TYR A 225 -14.41 -1.42 9.50
CA TYR A 225 -13.51 -0.31 9.78
C TYR A 225 -14.10 1.04 9.35
N PHE A 226 -14.61 1.14 8.12
CA PHE A 226 -15.21 2.38 7.63
C PHE A 226 -16.52 2.74 8.32
N ASN A 227 -17.30 1.75 8.77
CA ASN A 227 -18.48 2.02 9.60
C ASN A 227 -18.07 2.67 10.93
N LYS A 228 -17.06 2.11 11.61
CA LYS A 228 -16.53 2.67 12.87
C LYS A 228 -15.95 4.08 12.67
N LEU A 229 -15.22 4.31 11.58
CA LEU A 229 -14.72 5.65 11.25
C LEU A 229 -15.87 6.64 11.05
N ARG A 230 -16.93 6.24 10.35
CA ARG A 230 -18.10 7.11 10.12
C ARG A 230 -18.86 7.42 11.41
N GLU A 231 -19.03 6.44 12.29
CA GLU A 231 -19.62 6.64 13.62
C GLU A 231 -18.80 7.63 14.44
N ARG A 232 -17.46 7.47 14.46
CA ARG A 232 -16.55 8.37 15.15
C ARG A 232 -16.55 9.78 14.53
N GLU A 233 -16.61 9.89 13.22
CA GLU A 233 -16.73 11.17 12.53
C GLU A 233 -18.01 11.90 12.96
N ALA A 234 -19.14 11.20 13.01
CA ALA A 234 -20.42 11.77 13.44
C ALA A 234 -20.40 12.23 14.91
N ASP A 235 -19.79 11.45 15.81
CA ASP A 235 -19.60 11.85 17.21
C ASP A 235 -18.76 13.13 17.34
N LEU A 236 -17.63 13.18 16.64
CA LEU A 236 -16.75 14.36 16.67
C LEU A 236 -17.44 15.61 16.12
N LYS A 237 -18.24 15.49 15.05
CA LYS A 237 -19.06 16.59 14.53
C LYS A 237 -20.14 17.02 15.51
N ALA A 238 -20.84 16.08 16.14
CA ALA A 238 -21.85 16.39 17.15
C ALA A 238 -21.27 17.15 18.36
N ARG A 239 -19.99 16.91 18.68
CA ARG A 239 -19.24 17.60 19.74
C ARG A 239 -18.57 18.90 19.28
N GLY A 240 -18.68 19.26 17.99
CA GLY A 240 -18.07 20.46 17.42
C GLY A 240 -16.54 20.39 17.29
N LEU A 241 -15.97 19.18 17.28
CA LEU A 241 -14.52 18.95 17.13
C LEU A 241 -14.09 18.79 15.67
N LEU A 242 -15.05 18.52 14.78
CA LEU A 242 -14.88 18.45 13.32
C LEU A 242 -15.97 19.28 12.64
N GLU A 243 -15.65 19.85 11.47
CA GLU A 243 -16.60 20.54 10.59
C GLU A 243 -17.46 19.56 9.74
#